data_AF-A0A0A8EFB9-F1
#
_entry.id   AF-A0A0A8EFB9-F1
#
_cell.length_a   1.000
_cell.length_b   1.000
_cell.length_c   1.000
_cell.angle_alpha   90.00
_cell.angle_beta   90.00
_cell.angle_gamma   90.00
#
_symmetry.space_group_name_H-M   'P 1'
#
loop_
_entity.id
_entity.type
_entity.pdbx_description
1 polymer ?
#
loop_
_entity_poly.entity_id
_entity_poly.type
_entity_poly.pdbx_seq_one_letter_code
_entity_poly.pdbx_strand_id
1 'polypeptide(L)'
;MPADALLLTVGQAADSPQFIPVLKKVRIRLPVGRPRTRPAAVAGDKAYSSRANRAHLRKRHIRAVIPEKKDQAAHRKKQGNRGSRPVTHDTNLYRERNTVERAINRMKDWRGIATRYDKTPESYLAALHLRAATIWISSLTRAVDRN
;
A
#
# COMPACT_ATOMS: atom_id res chain seq x y z
N MET A 1 15.90 -4.01 5.67
CA MET A 1 14.65 -3.29 5.39
C MET A 1 13.54 -4.30 5.18
N PRO A 2 12.40 -4.20 5.88
CA PRO A 2 11.18 -4.83 5.40
C PRO A 2 10.82 -4.23 4.04
N ALA A 3 9.80 -4.78 3.40
CA ALA A 3 9.40 -4.46 2.04
C ALA A 3 8.79 -3.05 1.88
N ASP A 4 9.49 -2.00 2.32
CA ASP A 4 9.00 -0.64 2.30
C ASP A 4 9.23 -0.06 0.91
N ALA A 5 8.14 0.08 0.16
CA ALA A 5 8.13 0.67 -1.16
C ALA A 5 7.52 2.08 -1.07
N LEU A 6 8.38 3.10 -1.17
CA LEU A 6 7.97 4.49 -1.21
C LEU A 6 8.02 5.01 -2.65
N LEU A 7 7.02 5.80 -3.01
CA LEU A 7 6.94 6.50 -4.29
C LEU A 7 6.39 7.89 -4.04
N LEU A 8 7.17 8.89 -4.41
CA LEU A 8 6.75 10.28 -4.37
C LEU A 8 6.03 10.61 -5.68
N THR A 9 4.90 11.31 -5.57
CA THR A 9 4.07 11.74 -6.69
C THR A 9 3.98 13.26 -6.69
N VAL A 10 3.73 13.84 -7.86
CA VAL A 10 3.48 15.28 -7.98
C VAL A 10 2.16 15.65 -7.30
N GLY A 11 2.05 16.88 -6.79
CA GLY A 11 0.96 17.33 -5.91
C GLY A 11 -0.48 17.27 -6.47
N GLN A 12 -0.65 16.93 -7.75
CA GLN A 12 -1.93 16.78 -8.45
C GLN A 12 -2.03 15.44 -9.23
N ALA A 13 -1.24 14.43 -8.86
CA ALA A 13 -1.37 13.10 -9.44
C ALA A 13 -2.46 12.31 -8.73
N ALA A 14 -3.37 11.69 -9.49
CA ALA A 14 -4.25 10.68 -8.93
C ALA A 14 -3.42 9.52 -8.37
N ASP A 15 -3.82 9.01 -7.20
CA ASP A 15 -3.11 7.92 -6.53
C ASP A 15 -3.32 6.57 -7.24
N SER A 16 -4.50 6.36 -7.84
CA SER A 16 -4.88 5.06 -8.44
C SER A 16 -3.87 4.55 -9.49
N PRO A 17 -3.38 5.39 -10.43
CA PRO A 17 -2.28 5.04 -11.35
C PRO A 17 -0.98 4.59 -10.69
N GLN A 18 -0.69 5.06 -9.48
CA GLN A 18 0.57 4.83 -8.78
C GLN A 18 0.61 3.49 -8.03
N PHE A 19 -0.55 2.83 -7.93
CA PHE A 19 -0.68 1.51 -7.34
C PHE A 19 0.27 0.46 -7.95
N ILE A 20 0.30 0.35 -9.28
CA ILE A 20 1.14 -0.63 -9.98
C ILE A 20 2.63 -0.29 -9.83
N PRO A 21 3.08 0.96 -10.05
CA PRO A 21 4.43 1.39 -9.75
C PRO A 21 4.91 1.04 -8.33
N VAL A 22 4.10 1.31 -7.30
CA VAL A 22 4.42 0.95 -5.90
C VAL A 22 4.55 -0.57 -5.75
N LEU A 23 3.58 -1.33 -6.25
CA LEU A 23 3.57 -2.79 -6.15
C LEU A 23 4.80 -3.44 -6.82
N LYS A 24 5.32 -2.86 -7.90
CA LYS A 24 6.54 -3.33 -8.58
C LYS A 24 7.81 -3.14 -7.75
N LYS A 25 7.82 -2.15 -6.85
CA LYS A 25 8.96 -1.88 -5.95
C LYS A 25 8.96 -2.78 -4.71
N VAL A 26 7.85 -3.42 -4.37
CA VAL A 26 7.72 -4.30 -3.19
C VAL A 26 8.66 -5.50 -3.30
N ARG A 27 9.47 -5.71 -2.26
CA ARG A 27 10.40 -6.85 -2.11
C ARG A 27 10.17 -7.55 -0.78
N ILE A 28 9.56 -8.72 -0.80
CA ILE A 28 9.30 -9.53 0.40
C ILE A 28 10.53 -10.40 0.66
N ARG A 29 11.19 -10.18 1.81
CA ARG A 29 12.34 -10.97 2.25
C ARG A 29 11.91 -12.41 2.51
N LEU A 30 12.71 -13.35 2.02
CA LEU A 30 12.59 -14.77 2.34
C LEU A 30 13.78 -15.19 3.20
N PRO A 31 13.68 -16.28 4.00
CA PRO A 31 14.80 -16.80 4.79
C PRO A 31 16.02 -17.12 3.92
N VAL A 32 15.81 -17.67 2.73
CA VAL A 32 16.86 -18.04 1.76
C VAL A 32 16.42 -17.66 0.35
N GLY A 33 17.37 -17.20 -0.48
CA GLY A 33 17.17 -16.94 -1.91
C GLY A 33 16.68 -15.53 -2.27
N ARG A 34 16.25 -15.37 -3.53
CA ARG A 34 15.85 -14.06 -4.09
C ARG A 34 14.56 -13.55 -3.43
N PRO A 35 14.49 -12.26 -3.05
CA PRO A 35 13.26 -11.67 -2.51
C PRO A 35 12.07 -11.83 -3.46
N ARG A 36 10.91 -12.19 -2.89
CA ARG A 36 9.68 -12.35 -3.65
C ARG A 36 9.09 -10.98 -4.02
N THR A 37 8.77 -10.79 -5.29
CA THR A 37 8.16 -9.55 -5.83
C THR A 37 6.64 -9.62 -5.99
N ARG A 38 6.05 -10.75 -5.59
CA ARG A 38 4.62 -11.05 -5.73
C ARG A 38 4.01 -11.31 -4.34
N PRO A 39 3.26 -10.37 -3.76
CA PRO A 39 2.53 -10.62 -2.52
C PRO A 39 1.40 -11.62 -2.76
N ALA A 40 0.99 -12.34 -1.71
CA ALA A 40 -0.17 -13.23 -1.75
C ALA A 40 -1.49 -12.45 -1.80
N ALA A 41 -1.55 -11.33 -1.07
CA ALA A 41 -2.69 -10.43 -1.02
C ALA A 41 -2.22 -8.97 -0.95
N VAL A 42 -3.05 -8.06 -1.44
CA VAL A 42 -2.86 -6.61 -1.28
C VAL A 42 -4.12 -6.02 -0.68
N ALA A 43 -3.98 -5.50 0.54
CA ALA A 43 -4.99 -4.66 1.17
C ALA A 43 -4.75 -3.21 0.79
N GLY A 44 -5.79 -2.50 0.37
CA GLY A 44 -5.66 -1.13 -0.12
C GLY A 44 -6.95 -0.36 0.01
N ASP A 45 -6.82 0.97 0.01
CA ASP A 45 -7.96 1.86 0.08
C ASP A 45 -8.92 1.67 -1.12
N LYS A 46 -10.19 1.97 -0.88
CA LYS A 46 -11.26 2.02 -1.87
C LYS A 46 -10.92 2.85 -3.11
N ALA A 47 -10.11 3.90 -2.99
CA ALA A 47 -9.61 4.69 -4.11
C ALA A 47 -8.80 3.87 -5.15
N TYR A 48 -8.24 2.74 -4.75
CA TYR A 48 -7.47 1.83 -5.61
C TYR A 48 -8.34 0.75 -6.29
N SER A 49 -9.67 0.80 -6.16
CA SER A 49 -10.59 -0.21 -6.71
C SER A 49 -10.76 -0.17 -8.24
N SER A 50 -9.89 0.53 -8.98
CA SER A 50 -10.00 0.70 -10.43
C SER A 50 -9.96 -0.64 -11.18
N ARG A 51 -10.64 -0.71 -12.34
CA ARG A 51 -10.66 -1.94 -13.16
C ARG A 51 -9.26 -2.35 -13.60
N ALA A 52 -8.40 -1.39 -13.94
CA ALA A 52 -7.01 -1.63 -14.33
C ALA A 52 -6.19 -2.27 -13.19
N ASN A 53 -6.31 -1.75 -11.96
CA ASN A 53 -5.62 -2.33 -10.79
C ASN A 53 -6.13 -3.75 -10.49
N ARG A 54 -7.44 -3.97 -10.57
CA ARG A 54 -8.04 -5.31 -10.39
C ARG A 54 -7.58 -6.29 -11.45
N ALA A 55 -7.56 -5.89 -12.73
CA ALA A 55 -7.06 -6.72 -13.82
C ALA A 55 -5.58 -7.07 -13.63
N HIS A 56 -4.74 -6.11 -13.22
CA HIS A 56 -3.34 -6.36 -12.91
C HIS A 56 -3.16 -7.38 -11.79
N LEU A 57 -3.89 -7.24 -10.68
CA LEU A 57 -3.83 -8.17 -9.55
C LEU A 57 -4.30 -9.59 -9.95
N ARG A 58 -5.39 -9.69 -10.73
CA ARG A 58 -5.90 -10.96 -11.26
C ARG A 58 -4.88 -11.64 -12.17
N LYS A 59 -4.30 -10.92 -13.14
CA LYS A 59 -3.27 -11.43 -14.06
C LYS A 59 -2.05 -11.97 -13.31
N ARG A 60 -1.71 -11.40 -12.15
CA ARG A 60 -0.60 -11.83 -11.31
C ARG A 60 -0.99 -12.84 -10.22
N HIS A 61 -2.24 -13.31 -10.17
CA HIS A 61 -2.73 -14.19 -9.10
C HIS A 61 -2.51 -13.62 -7.68
N ILE A 62 -2.71 -12.31 -7.53
CA ILE A 62 -2.62 -11.62 -6.23
C ILE A 62 -4.05 -11.37 -5.73
N ARG A 63 -4.35 -11.79 -4.50
CA ARG A 63 -5.66 -11.55 -3.89
C ARG A 63 -5.87 -10.06 -3.63
N ALA A 64 -6.92 -9.49 -4.19
CA ALA A 64 -7.22 -8.07 -4.06
C ALA A 64 -8.18 -7.82 -2.87
N VAL A 65 -7.65 -7.37 -1.73
CA VAL A 65 -8.40 -7.03 -0.51
C VAL A 65 -8.69 -5.53 -0.50
N ILE A 66 -9.44 -5.08 -1.50
CA ILE A 66 -9.81 -3.68 -1.68
C ILE A 66 -11.35 -3.64 -1.66
N PRO A 67 -11.99 -2.76 -0.87
CA PRO A 67 -13.44 -2.60 -0.90
C PRO A 67 -13.89 -1.94 -2.20
N GLU A 68 -15.07 -2.29 -2.69
CA GLU A 68 -15.66 -1.63 -3.87
C GLU A 68 -16.32 -0.28 -3.52
N LYS A 69 -16.34 0.64 -4.50
CA LYS A 69 -17.19 1.83 -4.43
C LYS A 69 -18.66 1.48 -4.30
N LYS A 70 -19.39 2.17 -3.40
CA LYS A 70 -20.83 1.90 -3.16
C LYS A 70 -21.60 2.05 -4.48
N ASP A 71 -21.24 3.04 -5.28
CA ASP A 71 -21.83 3.31 -6.59
C ASP A 71 -21.51 2.23 -7.63
N GLN A 72 -20.29 1.67 -7.59
CA GLN A 72 -19.90 0.56 -8.45
C GLN A 72 -20.64 -0.73 -8.08
N ALA A 73 -20.83 -0.98 -6.77
CA ALA A 73 -21.63 -2.09 -6.29
C ALA A 73 -23.12 -1.94 -6.66
N ALA A 74 -23.66 -0.72 -6.58
CA ALA A 74 -25.02 -0.39 -6.99
C ALA A 74 -25.22 -0.53 -8.50
N HIS A 75 -24.29 -0.02 -9.31
CA HIS A 75 -24.31 -0.18 -10.77
C HIS A 75 -24.20 -1.64 -11.20
N ARG A 76 -23.35 -2.42 -10.53
CA ARG A 76 -23.26 -3.89 -10.73
C ARG A 76 -24.58 -4.58 -10.40
N LYS A 77 -25.22 -4.23 -9.27
CA LYS A 77 -26.55 -4.76 -8.92
C LYS A 77 -27.58 -4.39 -9.99
N LYS A 78 -27.56 -3.15 -10.49
CA LYS A 78 -28.44 -2.67 -11.57
C LYS A 78 -28.21 -3.41 -12.90
N GLN A 79 -27.01 -3.95 -13.13
CA GLN A 79 -26.67 -4.71 -14.34
C GLN A 79 -27.03 -6.21 -14.28
N GLY A 80 -27.54 -6.74 -13.17
CA GLY A 80 -27.99 -8.14 -13.06
C GLY A 80 -26.91 -9.15 -13.47
N ASN A 81 -27.26 -10.14 -14.32
CA ASN A 81 -26.33 -11.15 -14.83
C ASN A 81 -25.20 -10.60 -15.72
N ARG A 82 -25.34 -9.37 -16.25
CA ARG A 82 -24.25 -8.67 -16.97
C ARG A 82 -23.25 -8.02 -16.01
N GLY A 83 -23.62 -7.88 -14.74
CA GLY A 83 -22.73 -7.40 -13.70
C GLY A 83 -21.66 -8.44 -13.37
N SER A 84 -20.41 -8.00 -13.23
CA SER A 84 -19.30 -8.89 -12.85
C SER A 84 -19.52 -9.54 -11.46
N ARG A 85 -18.84 -10.67 -11.19
CA ARG A 85 -18.91 -11.39 -9.89
C ARG A 85 -18.71 -10.43 -8.69
N PRO A 86 -19.53 -10.52 -7.63
CA PRO A 86 -19.35 -9.71 -6.42
C PRO A 86 -17.94 -9.84 -5.87
N VAL A 87 -17.32 -8.73 -5.48
CA VAL A 87 -16.02 -8.75 -4.80
C VAL A 87 -16.28 -9.08 -3.33
N THR A 88 -15.97 -10.32 -2.94
CA THR A 88 -15.77 -10.69 -1.55
C THR A 88 -14.47 -10.05 -1.08
N HIS A 89 -14.56 -9.11 -0.13
CA HIS A 89 -13.39 -8.57 0.56
C HIS A 89 -13.29 -9.28 1.91
N ASP A 90 -12.09 -9.72 2.24
CA ASP A 90 -11.79 -10.35 3.52
C ASP A 90 -11.59 -9.24 4.57
N THR A 91 -12.56 -9.07 5.47
CA THR A 91 -12.55 -8.01 6.48
C THR A 91 -11.35 -8.11 7.43
N ASN A 92 -10.90 -9.33 7.74
CA ASN A 92 -9.74 -9.54 8.61
C ASN A 92 -8.46 -9.09 7.91
N LEU A 93 -8.27 -9.50 6.65
CA LEU A 93 -7.13 -9.01 5.86
C LEU A 93 -7.23 -7.51 5.56
N TYR A 94 -8.42 -6.95 5.48
CA TYR A 94 -8.59 -5.51 5.27
C TYR A 94 -8.15 -4.69 6.49
N ARG A 95 -8.32 -5.24 7.70
CA ARG A 95 -7.87 -4.61 8.96
C ARG A 95 -6.36 -4.36 8.96
N GLU A 96 -5.58 -5.20 8.28
CA GLU A 96 -4.13 -5.05 8.14
C GLU A 96 -3.71 -3.76 7.42
N ARG A 97 -4.62 -3.08 6.69
CA ARG A 97 -4.37 -1.74 6.13
C ARG A 97 -3.98 -0.71 7.20
N ASN A 98 -4.49 -0.86 8.42
CA ASN A 98 -4.15 0.01 9.56
C ASN A 98 -2.64 -0.01 9.89
N THR A 99 -1.93 -1.07 9.54
CA THR A 99 -0.47 -1.12 9.71
C THR A 99 0.23 -0.07 8.84
N VAL A 100 -0.22 0.11 7.59
CA VAL A 100 0.30 1.15 6.69
C VAL A 100 -0.08 2.55 7.20
N GLU A 101 -1.32 2.75 7.65
CA GLU A 101 -1.77 4.04 8.19
C GLU A 101 -0.97 4.46 9.43
N ARG A 102 -0.75 3.52 10.36
CA ARG A 102 0.10 3.76 11.54
C ARG A 102 1.56 4.02 11.17
N ALA A 103 2.06 3.42 10.09
CA ALA A 103 3.41 3.70 9.61
C ALA A 103 3.50 5.12 9.02
N ILE A 104 2.53 5.52 8.19
CA ILE A 104 2.46 6.88 7.63
C ILE A 104 2.31 7.93 8.72
N ASN A 105 1.45 7.69 9.71
CA ASN A 105 1.29 8.62 10.84
C ASN A 105 2.60 8.75 11.62
N ARG A 106 3.27 7.64 11.93
CA ARG A 106 4.61 7.67 12.54
C ARG A 106 5.63 8.39 11.66
N MET A 107 5.56 8.30 10.33
CA MET A 107 6.45 9.08 9.48
C MET A 107 6.20 10.58 9.62
N LYS A 108 4.95 10.99 9.81
CA LYS A 108 4.53 12.39 9.97
C LYS A 108 4.84 13.00 11.34
N ASP A 109 5.24 12.22 12.37
CA ASP A 109 5.68 12.84 13.63
C ASP A 109 6.91 13.76 13.43
N TRP A 110 7.71 13.51 12.38
CA TRP A 110 8.72 14.47 11.94
C TRP A 110 8.07 15.63 11.20
N ARG A 111 8.12 16.82 11.82
CA ARG A 111 7.53 18.05 11.29
C ARG A 111 8.00 18.37 9.87
N GLY A 112 9.27 18.14 9.55
CA GLY A 112 9.80 18.32 8.18
C GLY A 112 9.06 17.49 7.13
N ILE A 113 8.66 16.26 7.47
CA ILE A 113 7.87 15.39 6.60
C ILE A 113 6.40 15.82 6.57
N ALA A 114 5.80 16.10 7.74
CA ALA A 114 4.39 16.51 7.81
C ALA A 114 4.11 17.79 7.01
N THR A 115 4.98 18.77 7.13
CA THR A 115 4.83 20.10 6.52
C THR A 115 5.52 20.19 5.15
N ARG A 116 6.31 19.18 4.76
CA ARG A 116 7.10 19.14 3.52
C ARG A 116 8.05 20.34 3.38
N TYR A 117 8.95 20.52 4.35
CA TYR A 117 9.92 21.63 4.32
C TYR A 117 11.03 21.46 3.29
N ASP A 118 11.28 20.24 2.82
CA ASP A 118 12.29 19.95 1.81
C ASP A 118 11.98 20.64 0.48
N LYS A 119 12.99 21.32 -0.08
CA LYS A 119 12.85 22.12 -1.30
C LYS A 119 12.85 21.26 -2.58
N THR A 120 13.39 20.04 -2.52
CA THR A 120 13.49 19.17 -3.69
C THR A 120 12.82 17.81 -3.45
N PRO A 121 12.28 17.16 -4.49
CA PRO A 121 11.71 15.82 -4.39
C PRO A 121 12.70 14.78 -3.85
N GLU A 122 13.98 14.92 -4.20
CA GLU A 122 15.06 14.00 -3.80
C GLU A 122 15.36 14.12 -2.30
N SER A 123 15.47 15.35 -1.79
CA SER A 123 15.68 15.60 -0.36
C SER A 123 14.49 15.11 0.47
N TYR A 124 13.27 15.38 0.01
CA TYR A 124 12.06 14.88 0.67
C TYR A 124 11.99 13.34 0.66
N LEU A 125 12.31 12.70 -0.46
CA LEU A 125 12.32 11.23 -0.55
C LEU A 125 13.42 10.61 0.34
N ALA A 126 14.59 11.25 0.43
CA ALA A 126 15.64 10.85 1.34
C ALA A 126 15.20 10.95 2.81
N ALA A 127 14.52 12.03 3.19
CA ALA A 127 13.94 12.20 4.52
C ALA A 127 12.90 11.11 4.85
N LEU A 128 12.04 10.77 3.89
CA LEU A 128 11.08 9.67 4.03
C LEU A 128 11.78 8.32 4.24
N HIS A 129 12.81 8.01 3.46
CA HIS A 129 13.60 6.78 3.62
C HIS A 129 14.31 6.73 4.97
N LEU A 130 14.91 7.84 5.39
CA LEU A 130 15.56 7.96 6.69
C LEU A 130 14.56 7.70 7.82
N ARG A 131 13.38 8.33 7.77
CA ARG A 131 12.34 8.14 8.78
C ARG A 131 11.77 6.72 8.78
N ALA A 132 11.60 6.10 7.63
CA ALA A 132 11.17 4.70 7.55
C ALA A 132 12.21 3.77 8.19
N ALA A 133 13.50 3.99 7.92
CA ALA A 133 14.59 3.22 8.51
C ALA A 133 14.65 3.36 10.05
N THR A 134 14.47 4.58 10.59
CA THR A 134 14.46 4.79 12.05
C THR A 134 13.27 4.09 12.71
N ILE A 135 12.06 4.19 12.13
CA ILE A 135 10.88 3.46 12.61
C ILE A 135 11.14 1.95 12.62
N TRP A 136 11.77 1.42 11.57
CA TRP A 136 12.08 0.00 11.47
C TRP A 136 13.08 -0.44 12.55
N ILE A 137 14.20 0.27 12.71
CA ILE A 137 15.22 -0.05 13.72
C ILE A 137 14.59 -0.05 15.12
N SER A 138 13.78 0.97 15.45
CA SER A 138 13.07 1.02 16.73
C SER A 138 12.05 -0.12 16.91
N SER A 139 11.49 -0.64 15.82
CA SER A 139 10.57 -1.79 15.90
C SER A 139 11.29 -3.11 16.21
N LEU A 140 12.56 -3.23 15.78
CA LEU A 140 13.39 -4.40 16.08
C LEU A 140 13.87 -4.38 17.53
N THR A 141 14.35 -3.24 18.02
CA THR A 141 14.84 -3.13 19.41
C THR A 141 13.73 -3.41 20.42
N ARG A 142 12.55 -2.81 20.22
CA ARG A 142 11.36 -3.08 21.05
C ARG A 142 10.83 -4.52 20.96
N ALA A 143 11.23 -5.28 19.94
CA ALA A 143 10.88 -6.69 19.86
C ALA A 143 11.85 -7.56 20.65
N VAL A 144 13.12 -7.15 20.76
CA VAL A 144 14.13 -7.78 21.60
C VAL A 144 13.85 -7.52 23.08
N ASP A 145 13.46 -6.29 23.46
CA ASP A 145 13.21 -5.93 24.86
C ASP A 145 11.91 -6.54 25.45
N ARG A 146 11.06 -7.15 24.62
CA ARG A 146 9.77 -7.75 25.03
C ARG A 146 9.81 -9.27 25.09
N ASN A 147 11.00 -9.86 24.98
CA ASN A 147 11.22 -11.30 24.92
C ASN A 147 12.26 -11.71 25.97
#